data_AF-A0A7C1Z441-F1
#
_entry.id   AF-A0A7C1Z441-F1
#
_cell.length_a   1.000
_cell.length_b   1.000
_cell.length_c   1.000
_cell.angle_alpha   90.00
_cell.angle_beta   90.00
_cell.angle_gamma   90.00
#
_symmetry.space_group_name_H-M   'P 1'
#
loop_
_entity.id
_entity.type
_entity.pdbx_description
1 polymer ?
#
loop_
_entity_poly.entity_id
_entity_poly.type
_entity_poly.pdbx_seq_one_letter_code
_entity_poly.pdbx_strand_id
1 'polypeptide(L)'
;MDQVQNHNVLYYCPMHPEIRQNRPGTCPICGMNLVPGAAIDSSDEEKSYKRMAKKFRIALALSIPVFIIAMSEFFGFLHLDLIASKASWGWVQFALATPVLFYSGRDFFKRGWSSIRRWSPNMWTLISIGVGTAWLFSVIGLLFPGIFPAQFKDAQGNVHLYFEAAAVIFTLVLLGQVIELGAHSKTNSAIKALLNLVPPVARIIRKGQEKEIPLENVHP
;
A
#
# COMPACT_ATOMS: atom_id res chain seq x y z
N MET A 1 -15.99 16.01 -37.90
CA MET A 1 -14.79 15.25 -37.52
C MET A 1 -14.03 16.08 -36.50
N ASP A 2 -14.11 15.62 -35.26
CA ASP A 2 -13.16 15.75 -34.15
C ASP A 2 -12.72 17.15 -33.68
N GLN A 3 -13.51 17.74 -32.79
CA GLN A 3 -13.00 18.64 -31.75
C GLN A 3 -13.18 17.97 -30.38
N VAL A 4 -12.19 17.17 -29.97
CA VAL A 4 -12.08 16.67 -28.59
C VAL A 4 -11.71 17.86 -27.71
N GLN A 5 -12.69 18.43 -27.02
CA GLN A 5 -12.49 19.42 -25.97
C GLN A 5 -11.56 18.83 -24.89
N ASN A 6 -10.37 19.41 -24.78
CA ASN A 6 -9.38 19.09 -23.77
C ASN A 6 -9.88 19.55 -22.40
N HIS A 7 -10.74 18.75 -21.75
CA HIS A 7 -11.08 18.95 -20.35
C HIS A 7 -9.81 18.71 -19.54
N ASN A 8 -9.25 19.77 -18.96
CA ASN A 8 -8.17 19.69 -17.99
C ASN A 8 -8.70 18.91 -16.76
N VAL A 9 -8.56 17.58 -16.78
CA VAL A 9 -9.03 16.73 -15.70
C VAL A 9 -8.25 17.11 -14.44
N LEU A 10 -8.94 17.69 -13.48
CA LEU A 10 -8.33 18.20 -12.25
C LEU A 10 -8.09 17.02 -11.30
N TYR A 11 -6.86 16.61 -11.07
CA TYR A 11 -6.52 15.54 -10.15
C TYR A 11 -6.45 16.06 -8.72
N TYR A 12 -6.99 15.34 -7.74
CA TYR A 12 -6.97 15.71 -6.34
C TYR A 12 -6.35 14.62 -5.47
N CYS A 13 -5.83 15.01 -4.30
CA CYS A 13 -5.37 14.04 -3.31
C CYS A 13 -6.55 13.59 -2.44
N PRO A 14 -6.84 12.29 -2.32
CA PRO A 14 -7.97 11.79 -1.51
C PRO A 14 -7.86 12.16 -0.02
N MET A 15 -6.65 12.36 0.50
CA MET A 15 -6.42 12.79 1.90
C MET A 15 -6.23 14.29 2.09
N HIS A 16 -5.95 15.05 1.02
CA HIS A 16 -5.65 16.47 1.11
C HIS A 16 -6.43 17.17 -0.01
N PRO A 17 -7.73 17.46 0.19
CA PRO A 17 -8.64 17.99 -0.84
C PRO A 17 -8.18 19.34 -1.41
N GLU A 18 -7.32 20.05 -0.67
CA GLU A 18 -6.67 21.30 -1.06
C GLU A 18 -5.63 21.10 -2.18
N ILE A 19 -5.06 19.90 -2.31
CA ILE A 19 -4.09 19.57 -3.35
C ILE A 19 -4.84 19.20 -4.63
N ARG A 20 -4.79 20.10 -5.61
CA ARG A 20 -5.35 19.92 -6.96
C ARG A 20 -4.25 20.12 -8.01
N GLN A 21 -4.12 19.21 -8.97
CA GLN A 21 -3.14 19.30 -10.06
C GLN A 21 -3.80 18.96 -11.40
N ASN A 22 -3.40 19.64 -12.47
CA ASN A 22 -3.94 19.37 -13.82
C ASN A 22 -3.28 18.16 -14.50
N ARG A 23 -2.52 17.35 -13.76
CA ARG A 23 -1.79 16.19 -14.27
C ARG A 23 -1.80 15.04 -13.26
N PRO A 24 -1.71 13.79 -13.73
CA PRO A 24 -1.50 12.66 -12.83
C PRO A 24 -0.14 12.81 -12.13
N GLY A 25 -0.08 12.39 -10.87
CA GLY A 25 1.11 12.56 -10.05
C GLY A 25 0.92 12.04 -8.64
N THR A 26 1.84 12.39 -7.75
CA THR A 26 1.75 12.08 -6.32
C THR A 26 1.53 13.36 -5.52
N CYS A 27 0.71 13.27 -4.48
CA CYS A 27 0.49 14.34 -3.52
C CYS A 27 1.81 14.74 -2.84
N PRO A 28 2.16 16.05 -2.80
CA PRO A 28 3.36 16.54 -2.14
C PRO A 28 3.28 16.45 -0.61
N ILE A 29 2.12 16.18 -0.02
CA ILE A 29 1.99 16.05 1.44
C ILE A 29 2.15 14.58 1.84
N CYS A 30 1.22 13.71 1.42
CA CYS A 30 1.22 12.30 1.83
C CYS A 30 1.84 11.31 0.85
N GLY A 31 2.25 11.74 -0.35
CA GLY A 31 2.86 10.86 -1.36
C GLY A 31 1.91 9.87 -2.03
N MET A 32 0.59 9.95 -1.79
CA MET A 32 -0.39 9.13 -2.50
C MET A 32 -0.61 9.60 -3.93
N ASN A 33 -1.01 8.69 -4.80
CA ASN A 33 -1.33 9.03 -6.19
C ASN A 33 -2.56 9.95 -6.22
N LEU A 34 -2.49 11.01 -7.02
CA LEU A 34 -3.62 11.90 -7.27
C LEU A 34 -4.65 11.18 -8.14
N VAL A 35 -5.92 11.43 -7.84
CA VAL A 35 -7.08 10.78 -8.46
C VAL A 35 -7.84 11.82 -9.28
N PRO A 36 -8.33 11.52 -10.50
CA PRO A 36 -9.03 12.49 -11.35
C PRO A 36 -10.37 12.96 -10.76
N GLY A 37 -10.61 14.28 -10.80
CA GLY A 37 -11.73 15.07 -10.23
C GLY A 37 -13.08 14.91 -10.90
N ALA A 38 -13.08 14.58 -12.19
CA ALA A 38 -14.27 14.30 -12.97
C ALA A 38 -14.16 12.86 -13.48
N ALA A 39 -15.13 12.02 -13.10
CA ALA A 39 -15.14 10.57 -13.29
C ALA A 39 -14.10 9.80 -12.45
N ILE A 40 -14.36 9.65 -11.15
CA ILE A 40 -13.92 8.43 -10.46
C ILE A 40 -14.73 7.30 -11.08
N ASP A 41 -14.19 6.58 -12.04
CA ASP A 41 -14.76 5.27 -12.35
C ASP A 41 -14.59 4.40 -11.12
N SER A 42 -15.71 3.88 -10.59
CA SER A 42 -15.70 2.94 -9.45
C SER A 42 -14.76 1.76 -9.73
N SER A 43 -14.57 1.45 -11.02
CA SER A 43 -13.62 0.45 -11.49
C SER A 43 -12.17 0.73 -11.07
N ASP A 44 -11.71 1.98 -10.98
CA ASP A 44 -10.31 2.31 -10.72
C ASP A 44 -9.95 2.30 -9.22
N GLU A 45 -10.87 2.74 -8.37
CA GLU A 45 -10.74 2.57 -6.90
C GLU A 45 -10.81 1.09 -6.53
N GLU A 46 -11.76 0.35 -7.12
CA GLU A 46 -11.89 -1.08 -6.89
C GLU A 46 -10.65 -1.86 -7.35
N LYS A 47 -10.09 -1.51 -8.52
CA LYS A 47 -8.80 -2.06 -9.00
C LYS A 47 -7.67 -1.76 -8.01
N SER A 48 -7.62 -0.55 -7.46
CA SER A 48 -6.58 -0.16 -6.50
C SER A 48 -6.70 -0.90 -5.17
N TYR A 49 -7.91 -1.05 -4.65
CA TYR A 49 -8.21 -1.89 -3.49
C TYR A 49 -7.82 -3.35 -3.74
N LYS A 50 -8.28 -3.96 -4.85
CA LYS A 50 -7.97 -5.35 -5.21
C LYS A 50 -6.46 -5.58 -5.36
N ARG A 51 -5.73 -4.63 -5.96
CA ARG A 51 -4.27 -4.69 -6.09
C ARG A 51 -3.58 -4.68 -4.71
N MET A 52 -4.01 -3.80 -3.80
CA MET A 52 -3.45 -3.75 -2.45
C MET A 52 -3.79 -5.01 -1.64
N ALA A 53 -5.04 -5.48 -1.71
CA ALA A 53 -5.47 -6.70 -1.04
C ALA A 53 -4.69 -7.93 -1.53
N LYS A 54 -4.37 -8.01 -2.83
CA LYS A 54 -3.52 -9.08 -3.38
C LYS A 54 -2.10 -9.03 -2.79
N LYS A 55 -1.49 -7.85 -2.71
CA LYS A 55 -0.17 -7.66 -2.09
C LYS A 55 -0.16 -8.05 -0.62
N PHE A 56 -1.20 -7.66 0.13
CA PHE A 56 -1.38 -8.06 1.52
C PHE A 56 -1.50 -9.58 1.68
N ARG A 57 -2.34 -10.26 0.88
CA ARG A 57 -2.48 -11.72 0.98
C ARG A 57 -1.16 -12.45 0.70
N ILE A 58 -0.40 -11.99 -0.29
CA ILE A 58 0.94 -12.54 -0.58
C ILE A 58 1.89 -12.28 0.59
N ALA A 59 1.91 -11.06 1.13
CA ALA A 59 2.74 -10.72 2.28
C ALA A 59 2.40 -11.58 3.50
N LEU A 60 1.11 -11.76 3.79
CA LEU A 60 0.61 -12.59 4.88
C LEU A 60 0.99 -14.06 4.71
N ALA A 61 0.78 -14.62 3.51
CA ALA A 61 1.11 -16.01 3.21
C ALA A 61 2.62 -16.31 3.38
N LEU A 62 3.48 -15.32 3.10
CA LEU A 62 4.93 -15.45 3.26
C LEU A 62 5.41 -15.11 4.67
N SER A 63 4.77 -14.16 5.37
CA SER A 63 5.16 -13.77 6.72
C SER A 63 4.77 -14.81 7.77
N ILE A 64 3.69 -15.58 7.56
CA ILE A 64 3.28 -16.64 8.50
C ILE A 64 4.38 -17.70 8.66
N PRO A 65 4.93 -18.31 7.60
CA PRO A 65 6.04 -19.24 7.73
C PRO A 65 7.28 -18.62 8.39
N VAL A 66 7.63 -17.38 8.04
CA VAL A 66 8.77 -16.67 8.67
C VAL A 66 8.55 -16.52 10.18
N PHE A 67 7.34 -16.15 10.60
CA PHE A 67 6.98 -16.03 12.00
C PHE A 67 7.06 -17.38 12.73
N ILE A 68 6.56 -18.46 12.11
CA ILE A 68 6.63 -19.81 12.68
C ILE A 68 8.10 -20.25 12.86
N ILE A 69 8.97 -19.99 11.87
CA ILE A 69 10.40 -20.34 11.96
C ILE A 69 11.09 -19.52 13.06
N ALA A 70 10.77 -18.24 13.22
CA ALA A 70 11.37 -17.42 14.26
C ALA A 70 10.89 -17.80 15.68
N MET A 71 9.62 -18.21 15.81
CA MET A 71 9.04 -18.62 17.09
C MET A 71 9.28 -20.10 17.44
N SER A 72 9.84 -20.91 16.53
CA SER A 72 10.05 -22.34 16.79
C SER A 72 10.98 -22.59 17.97
N GLU A 73 11.93 -21.68 18.23
CA GLU A 73 12.84 -21.76 19.37
C GLU A 73 12.13 -21.66 20.73
N PHE A 74 10.95 -21.03 20.77
CA PHE A 74 10.15 -20.89 21.99
C PHE A 74 9.17 -22.04 22.20
N PHE A 75 8.78 -22.73 21.12
CA PHE A 75 7.85 -23.84 21.17
C PHE A 75 8.61 -25.17 21.18
N GLY A 76 8.84 -25.72 22.38
CA GLY A 76 9.59 -26.96 22.61
C GLY A 76 9.04 -28.23 21.93
N PHE A 77 7.94 -28.17 21.18
CA PHE A 77 7.43 -29.28 20.35
C PHE A 77 7.92 -29.22 18.89
N LEU A 78 8.45 -28.09 18.43
CA LEU A 78 8.96 -27.85 17.07
C LEU A 78 10.50 -27.87 17.09
N HIS A 79 11.10 -29.05 17.16
CA HIS A 79 12.56 -29.20 17.07
C HIS A 79 13.07 -29.04 15.63
N LEU A 80 12.94 -27.84 15.07
CA LEU A 80 13.47 -27.53 13.73
C LEU A 80 15.01 -27.59 13.68
N ASP A 81 15.69 -27.53 14.83
CA ASP A 81 17.13 -27.73 14.98
C ASP A 81 17.59 -29.15 14.62
N LEU A 82 16.69 -30.14 14.65
CA LEU A 82 16.97 -31.51 14.19
C LEU A 82 16.93 -31.65 12.67
N ILE A 83 16.27 -30.71 11.98
CA ILE A 83 16.01 -30.78 10.53
C ILE A 83 17.04 -29.95 9.76
N ALA A 84 17.43 -28.79 10.28
CA ALA A 84 18.44 -27.93 9.66
C ALA A 84 19.13 -27.01 10.66
N SER A 85 20.36 -26.60 10.35
CA SER A 85 21.13 -25.64 11.16
C SER A 85 20.45 -24.27 11.22
N LYS A 86 20.68 -23.50 12.29
CA LYS A 86 20.19 -22.11 12.43
C LYS A 86 20.57 -21.21 11.24
N ALA A 87 21.75 -21.42 10.66
CA ALA A 87 22.18 -20.73 9.44
C ALA A 87 21.28 -21.04 8.23
N SER A 88 20.90 -22.30 8.04
CA SER A 88 19.99 -22.73 6.96
C SER A 88 18.60 -22.10 7.10
N TRP A 89 18.06 -22.07 8.33
CA TRP A 89 16.79 -21.39 8.61
C TRP A 89 16.88 -19.88 8.37
N GLY A 90 18.02 -19.25 8.65
CA GLY A 90 18.29 -17.86 8.29
C GLY A 90 18.18 -17.58 6.79
N TRP A 91 18.68 -18.49 5.94
CA TRP A 91 18.52 -18.39 4.48
C TRP A 91 17.07 -18.54 4.02
N VAL A 92 16.30 -19.44 4.65
CA VAL A 92 14.87 -19.60 4.37
C VAL A 92 14.10 -18.33 4.77
N GLN A 93 14.37 -17.78 5.95
CA GLN A 93 13.77 -16.52 6.38
C GLN A 93 14.13 -15.37 5.44
N PHE A 94 15.38 -15.24 5.01
CA PHE A 94 15.81 -14.27 4.01
C PHE A 94 15.05 -14.41 2.69
N ALA A 95 14.93 -15.63 2.18
CA ALA A 95 14.25 -15.93 0.92
C ALA A 95 12.75 -15.60 0.97
N LEU A 96 12.10 -15.79 2.11
CA LEU A 96 10.68 -15.50 2.31
C LEU A 96 10.40 -14.02 2.63
N ALA A 97 11.24 -13.39 3.46
CA ALA A 97 11.07 -11.99 3.87
C ALA A 97 11.38 -11.02 2.71
N THR A 98 12.33 -11.36 1.83
CA THR A 98 12.73 -10.48 0.73
C THR A 98 11.57 -10.16 -0.24
N PRO A 99 10.78 -11.13 -0.73
CA PRO A 99 9.57 -10.85 -1.51
C PRO A 99 8.53 -10.03 -0.74
N VAL A 100 8.35 -10.25 0.57
CA VAL A 100 7.41 -9.45 1.38
C VAL A 100 7.76 -7.96 1.31
N LEU A 101 9.03 -7.62 1.48
CA LEU A 101 9.48 -6.23 1.47
C LEU A 101 9.54 -5.65 0.05
N PHE A 102 10.21 -6.34 -0.89
CA PHE A 102 10.52 -5.76 -2.19
C PHE A 102 9.39 -5.89 -3.21
N TYR A 103 8.61 -6.97 -3.19
CA TYR A 103 7.48 -7.14 -4.11
C TYR A 103 6.23 -6.43 -3.59
N SER A 104 5.79 -6.75 -2.37
CA SER A 104 4.59 -6.10 -1.80
C SER A 104 4.86 -4.65 -1.42
N GLY A 105 6.08 -4.33 -0.95
CA GLY A 105 6.45 -3.00 -0.47
C GLY A 105 7.10 -2.04 -1.45
N ARG A 106 7.24 -2.38 -2.73
CA ARG A 106 7.88 -1.50 -3.73
C ARG A 106 7.34 -0.07 -3.73
N ASP A 107 6.03 0.09 -3.60
CA ASP A 107 5.37 1.41 -3.61
C ASP A 107 5.67 2.20 -2.32
N PHE A 108 5.84 1.51 -1.19
CA PHE A 108 6.15 2.09 0.11
C PHE A 108 7.57 2.65 0.12
N PHE A 109 8.56 1.88 -0.34
CA PHE A 109 9.95 2.35 -0.42
C PHE A 109 10.11 3.52 -1.40
N LYS A 110 9.39 3.53 -2.53
CA LYS A 110 9.36 4.69 -3.44
C LYS A 110 8.83 5.94 -2.75
N ARG A 111 7.74 5.81 -1.98
CA ARG A 111 7.14 6.92 -1.21
C ARG A 111 8.07 7.39 -0.10
N GLY A 112 8.67 6.47 0.66
CA GLY A 112 9.64 6.76 1.70
C GLY A 112 10.85 7.52 1.15
N TRP A 113 11.43 7.06 0.04
CA TRP A 113 12.55 7.74 -0.60
C TRP A 113 12.18 9.14 -1.10
N SER A 114 11.02 9.27 -1.75
CA SER A 114 10.49 10.58 -2.17
C SER A 114 10.31 11.53 -0.98
N SER A 115 9.85 11.00 0.16
CA SER A 115 9.65 11.76 1.39
C SER A 115 10.95 12.29 2.00
N ILE A 116 11.98 11.45 2.02
CA ILE A 116 13.33 11.82 2.48
C ILE A 116 13.91 12.89 1.56
N ARG A 117 13.83 12.69 0.24
CA ARG A 117 14.32 13.66 -0.75
C ARG A 117 13.64 15.03 -0.62
N ARG A 118 12.34 15.05 -0.31
CA ARG A 118 11.55 16.28 -0.15
C ARG A 118 11.64 16.90 1.25
N TRP A 119 12.47 16.33 2.14
CA TRP A 119 12.64 16.81 3.52
C TRP A 119 11.31 16.94 4.30
N SER A 120 10.34 16.07 3.99
CA SER A 120 9.03 16.06 4.63
C SER A 120 8.78 14.67 5.24
N PRO A 121 9.34 14.33 6.41
CA PRO A 121 9.18 13.00 7.00
C PRO A 121 7.72 12.68 7.30
N ASN A 122 7.32 11.43 7.05
CA ASN A 122 5.96 10.93 7.27
C ASN A 122 5.97 9.44 7.64
N MET A 123 4.78 8.85 7.79
CA MET A 123 4.59 7.43 8.06
C MET A 123 5.41 6.52 7.12
N TRP A 124 5.46 6.84 5.82
CA TRP A 124 6.22 6.06 4.83
C TRP A 124 7.72 6.09 5.07
N THR A 125 8.23 7.22 5.58
CA THR A 125 9.65 7.39 5.91
C THR A 125 10.03 6.47 7.07
N LEU A 126 9.27 6.52 8.16
CA LEU A 126 9.50 5.72 9.36
C LEU A 126 9.48 4.21 9.04
N ILE A 127 8.45 3.77 8.31
CA ILE A 127 8.29 2.36 7.94
C ILE A 127 9.42 1.90 7.03
N SER A 128 9.76 2.69 6.01
CA SER A 128 10.81 2.32 5.05
C SER A 128 12.18 2.21 5.73
N ILE A 129 12.50 3.14 6.64
CA ILE A 129 13.76 3.10 7.39
C ILE A 129 13.76 1.94 8.38
N GLY A 130 12.70 1.76 9.18
CA GLY A 130 12.65 0.72 10.21
C GLY A 130 12.74 -0.69 9.61
N VAL A 131 11.82 -1.01 8.69
CA VAL A 131 11.77 -2.33 8.05
C VAL A 131 12.99 -2.56 7.14
N GLY A 132 13.45 -1.52 6.44
CA GLY A 132 14.65 -1.59 5.61
C GLY A 132 15.92 -1.82 6.42
N THR A 133 16.06 -1.17 7.58
CA THR A 133 17.20 -1.35 8.49
C THR A 133 17.20 -2.73 9.12
N ALA A 134 16.03 -3.21 9.59
CA ALA A 134 15.91 -4.55 10.16
C ALA A 134 16.29 -5.65 9.14
N TRP A 135 15.81 -5.52 7.89
CA TRP A 135 16.20 -6.44 6.83
C TRP A 135 17.68 -6.34 6.49
N LEU A 136 18.23 -5.13 6.32
CA LEU A 136 19.64 -4.93 5.99
C LEU A 136 20.57 -5.47 7.09
N PHE A 137 20.27 -5.20 8.35
CA PHE A 137 20.98 -5.76 9.50
C PHE A 137 20.99 -7.29 9.43
N SER A 138 19.82 -7.89 9.17
CA SER A 138 19.69 -9.35 9.08
C SER A 138 20.47 -9.94 7.91
N VAL A 139 20.52 -9.24 6.77
CA VAL A 139 21.36 -9.66 5.62
C VAL A 139 22.85 -9.62 5.97
N ILE A 140 23.31 -8.55 6.62
CA ILE A 140 24.71 -8.43 7.04
C ILE A 140 25.05 -9.48 8.09
N GLY A 141 24.16 -9.72 9.06
CA GLY A 141 24.31 -10.78 10.07
C GLY A 141 24.36 -12.19 9.47
N LEU A 142 23.59 -12.44 8.40
CA LEU A 142 23.57 -13.73 7.71
C LEU A 142 24.81 -13.95 6.81
N LEU A 143 25.25 -12.93 6.06
CA LEU A 143 26.37 -13.05 5.11
C LEU A 143 27.73 -12.87 5.77
N PHE A 144 27.83 -12.00 6.76
CA PHE A 144 29.10 -11.60 7.38
C PHE A 144 29.01 -11.64 8.92
N PRO A 145 28.78 -12.82 9.52
CA PRO A 145 28.74 -12.95 10.98
C PRO A 145 30.07 -12.54 11.63
N GLY A 146 31.20 -12.62 10.91
CA GLY A 146 32.53 -12.25 11.39
C GLY A 146 32.68 -10.79 11.86
N ILE A 147 31.89 -9.86 11.31
CA ILE A 147 31.97 -8.42 11.62
C ILE A 147 31.40 -8.11 13.00
N PHE A 148 30.51 -8.98 13.51
CA PHE A 148 29.83 -8.74 14.78
C PHE A 148 30.69 -9.18 15.98
N PRO A 149 30.70 -8.40 17.09
CA PRO A 149 31.32 -8.80 18.35
C PRO A 149 30.75 -10.11 18.90
N ALA A 150 31.51 -10.81 19.73
CA ALA A 150 31.10 -12.10 20.32
C ALA A 150 29.81 -11.98 21.17
N GLN A 151 29.51 -10.81 21.72
CA GLN A 151 28.29 -10.56 22.51
C GLN A 151 27.00 -10.64 21.68
N PHE A 152 27.09 -10.50 20.35
CA PHE A 152 25.94 -10.56 19.44
C PHE A 152 25.79 -11.94 18.77
N LYS A 153 26.64 -12.90 19.14
CA LYS A 153 26.67 -14.25 18.57
C LYS A 153 26.17 -15.27 19.57
N ASP A 154 25.46 -16.28 19.07
CA ASP A 154 25.15 -17.47 19.86
C ASP A 154 26.39 -18.36 20.06
N ALA A 155 26.24 -19.44 20.82
CA ALA A 155 27.30 -20.42 21.09
C ALA A 155 27.84 -21.13 19.82
N GLN A 156 27.13 -21.02 18.70
CA GLN A 156 27.49 -21.58 17.38
C GLN A 156 28.05 -20.51 16.43
N GLY A 157 28.21 -19.26 16.89
CA GLY A 157 28.73 -18.14 16.11
C GLY A 157 27.71 -17.42 15.22
N ASN A 158 26.41 -17.74 15.35
CA ASN A 158 25.35 -17.14 14.56
C ASN A 158 24.85 -15.83 15.16
N VAL A 159 24.51 -14.86 14.32
CA VAL A 159 23.92 -13.58 14.75
C VAL A 159 22.40 -13.70 14.76
N HIS A 160 21.73 -13.12 15.77
CA HIS A 160 20.26 -13.05 15.81
C HIS A 160 19.72 -12.19 14.65
N LEU A 161 18.80 -12.76 13.88
CA LEU A 161 18.23 -12.14 12.67
C LEU A 161 16.84 -11.57 12.97
N TYR A 162 16.48 -10.49 12.27
CA TYR A 162 15.22 -9.74 12.42
C TYR A 162 14.36 -9.80 11.15
N PHE A 163 14.50 -10.84 10.34
CA PHE A 163 13.68 -11.04 9.14
C PHE A 163 12.19 -11.19 9.48
N GLU A 164 11.86 -11.84 10.61
CA GLU A 164 10.50 -11.93 11.12
C GLU A 164 9.93 -10.54 11.45
N ALA A 165 10.62 -9.76 12.26
CA ALA A 165 10.16 -8.44 12.65
C ALA A 165 9.92 -7.55 11.42
N ALA A 166 10.86 -7.56 10.47
CA ALA A 166 10.71 -6.83 9.21
C ALA A 166 9.47 -7.28 8.41
N ALA A 167 9.28 -8.60 8.23
CA ALA A 167 8.16 -9.13 7.46
C ALA A 167 6.81 -8.91 8.14
N VAL A 168 6.71 -9.17 9.45
CA VAL A 168 5.45 -9.07 10.21
C VAL A 168 5.00 -7.63 10.35
N ILE A 169 5.90 -6.71 10.76
CA ILE A 169 5.58 -5.29 10.85
C ILE A 169 5.09 -4.77 9.49
N PHE A 170 5.78 -5.15 8.41
CA PHE A 170 5.39 -4.71 7.07
C PHE A 170 4.03 -5.28 6.62
N THR A 171 3.75 -6.55 6.93
CA THR A 171 2.44 -7.15 6.67
C THR A 171 1.30 -6.45 7.44
N LEU A 172 1.53 -6.09 8.70
CA LEU A 172 0.54 -5.35 9.52
C LEU A 172 0.29 -3.94 8.97
N VAL A 173 1.34 -3.27 8.50
CA VAL A 173 1.21 -1.99 7.79
C VAL A 173 0.36 -2.15 6.52
N LEU A 174 0.61 -3.19 5.73
CA LEU A 174 -0.19 -3.47 4.53
C LEU A 174 -1.65 -3.75 4.86
N LEU A 175 -1.92 -4.46 5.97
CA LEU A 175 -3.28 -4.68 6.46
C LEU A 175 -3.99 -3.35 6.75
N GLY A 176 -3.34 -2.44 7.47
CA GLY A 176 -3.86 -1.10 7.73
C GLY A 176 -4.25 -0.37 6.45
N GLN A 177 -3.39 -0.41 5.44
CA GLN A 177 -3.66 0.21 4.14
C GLN A 177 -4.81 -0.46 3.37
N VAL A 178 -4.99 -1.78 3.48
CA VAL A 178 -6.14 -2.48 2.90
C VAL A 178 -7.45 -2.07 3.57
N ILE A 179 -7.44 -1.94 4.90
CA ILE A 179 -8.62 -1.50 5.66
C ILE A 179 -8.96 -0.05 5.30
N GLU A 180 -7.98 0.83 5.27
CA GLU A 180 -8.13 2.24 4.90
C GLU A 180 -8.72 2.39 3.49
N LEU A 181 -8.10 1.77 2.48
CA LEU A 181 -8.61 1.81 1.10
C LEU A 181 -9.99 1.18 0.97
N GLY A 182 -10.26 0.11 1.72
CA GLY A 182 -11.57 -0.55 1.73
C GLY A 182 -12.67 0.32 2.33
N ALA A 183 -12.37 1.08 3.38
CA ALA A 183 -13.32 2.02 3.99
C ALA A 183 -13.64 3.18 3.04
N HIS A 184 -12.62 3.80 2.46
CA HIS A 184 -12.79 4.92 1.53
C HIS A 184 -13.57 4.53 0.27
N SER A 185 -13.24 3.40 -0.34
CA SER A 185 -13.92 2.92 -1.56
C SER A 185 -15.42 2.70 -1.33
N LYS A 186 -15.82 2.17 -0.15
CA LYS A 186 -17.23 1.99 0.19
C LYS A 186 -17.96 3.33 0.34
N THR A 187 -17.40 4.27 1.09
CA THR A 187 -18.02 5.59 1.30
C THR A 187 -18.18 6.35 -0.03
N ASN A 188 -17.15 6.37 -0.87
CA ASN A 188 -17.21 7.02 -2.18
C ASN A 188 -18.28 6.39 -3.09
N SER A 189 -18.39 5.05 -3.09
CA SER A 189 -19.42 4.36 -3.89
C SER A 189 -20.84 4.75 -3.47
N ALA A 190 -21.11 4.90 -2.17
CA ALA A 190 -22.42 5.30 -1.66
C ALA A 190 -22.78 6.75 -2.03
N ILE A 191 -21.84 7.69 -1.88
CA ILE A 191 -22.03 9.08 -2.29
C ILE A 191 -22.28 9.16 -3.80
N LYS A 192 -21.53 8.39 -4.60
CA LYS A 192 -21.73 8.35 -6.05
C LYS A 192 -23.11 7.78 -6.43
N ALA A 193 -23.59 6.75 -5.73
CA ALA A 193 -24.92 6.20 -5.96
C ALA A 193 -26.00 7.28 -5.77
N LEU A 194 -25.85 8.15 -4.75
CA LEU A 194 -26.76 9.28 -4.53
C LEU A 194 -26.66 10.33 -5.66
N LEU A 195 -25.46 10.65 -6.13
CA LEU A 195 -25.27 11.61 -7.23
C LEU A 195 -25.87 11.11 -8.56
N ASN A 196 -25.78 9.80 -8.82
CA ASN A 196 -26.35 9.19 -10.01
C ASN A 196 -27.89 9.14 -10.01
N LEU A 197 -28.55 9.36 -8.87
CA LEU A 197 -30.01 9.43 -8.80
C LEU A 197 -30.56 10.79 -9.29
N VAL A 198 -29.71 11.80 -9.47
CA VAL A 198 -30.14 13.09 -10.05
C VAL A 198 -30.39 12.90 -11.54
N PRO A 199 -31.64 13.08 -12.02
CA PRO A 199 -31.96 12.89 -13.43
C PRO A 199 -31.25 13.96 -14.27
N PRO A 200 -30.56 13.59 -15.36
CA PRO A 200 -29.84 14.56 -16.20
C PRO A 200 -30.79 15.41 -17.06
N VAL A 201 -32.02 14.94 -17.27
CA VAL A 201 -33.00 15.56 -18.17
C VAL A 201 -34.31 15.81 -17.45
N ALA A 202 -34.96 16.90 -17.83
CA ALA A 202 -36.31 17.25 -17.43
C ALA A 202 -37.18 17.39 -18.68
N ARG A 203 -38.41 16.88 -18.61
CA ARG A 203 -39.40 17.05 -19.67
C ARG A 203 -40.30 18.23 -19.32
N ILE A 204 -40.28 19.27 -20.17
CA ILE A 204 -41.09 20.48 -19.98
C ILE A 204 -42.18 20.60 -21.06
N ILE A 205 -43.30 21.23 -20.72
CA ILE A 205 -44.36 21.56 -21.68
C ILE A 205 -44.31 23.07 -21.93
N ARG A 206 -44.06 23.49 -23.17
CA ARG A 206 -44.15 24.90 -23.59
C ARG A 206 -45.05 25.01 -24.82
N LYS A 207 -46.06 25.89 -24.78
CA LYS A 207 -47.01 26.13 -25.88
C LYS A 207 -47.66 24.84 -26.43
N GLY A 208 -47.97 23.89 -25.54
CA GLY A 208 -48.61 22.61 -25.90
C GLY A 208 -47.68 21.57 -26.54
N GLN A 209 -46.37 21.83 -26.66
CA GLN A 209 -45.39 20.85 -27.11
C GLN A 209 -44.52 20.38 -25.95
N GLU A 210 -44.31 19.08 -25.86
CA GLU A 210 -43.33 18.47 -24.94
C GLU A 210 -41.92 18.60 -25.51
N LYS A 211 -40.97 19.02 -24.66
CA LYS A 211 -39.55 19.06 -25.02
C LYS A 211 -38.72 18.58 -23.85
N GLU A 212 -37.80 17.65 -24.11
CA GLU A 212 -36.76 17.30 -23.15
C GLU A 212 -35.63 18.33 -23.20
N ILE A 213 -35.25 18.82 -22.03
CA ILE A 213 -34.12 19.72 -21.84
C ILE A 213 -33.24 19.20 -20.69
N PRO A 214 -31.93 19.51 -20.69
CA PRO A 214 -31.08 19.25 -19.54
C PRO A 214 -31.66 19.89 -18.27
N LEU A 215 -31.57 19.20 -17.14
CA LEU A 215 -32.07 19.68 -15.84
C LEU A 215 -31.50 21.07 -15.49
N GLU A 216 -30.25 21.32 -15.88
CA GLU A 216 -29.52 22.59 -15.70
C GLU A 216 -30.21 23.80 -16.34
N ASN A 217 -31.02 23.57 -17.39
CA ASN A 217 -31.70 24.60 -18.16
C ASN A 217 -33.15 24.83 -17.71
N VAL A 218 -33.58 24.19 -16.62
CA VAL A 218 -34.90 24.41 -16.02
C VAL A 218 -34.80 25.59 -15.06
N HIS A 219 -35.50 26.68 -15.38
CA HIS A 219 -35.61 27.87 -14.52
C HIS A 219 -36.99 27.92 -13.84
N PRO A 220 -37.09 28.42 -12.59
CA PRO A 220 -38.36 28.60 -11.89
C PRO A 220 -39.27 29.64 -12.53
#